data_AF-A0A089PE77-F1
#
_entry.id   AF-A0A089PE77-F1
#
_cell.length_a   1.000
_cell.length_b   1.000
_cell.length_c   1.000
_cell.angle_alpha   90.00
_cell.angle_beta   90.00
_cell.angle_gamma   90.00
#
_symmetry.space_group_name_H-M   'P 1'
#
loop_
_entity.id
_entity.type
_entity.pdbx_description
1 polymer ?
#
loop_
_entity_poly.entity_id
_entity_poly.type
_entity_poly.pdbx_seq_one_letter_code
_entity_poly.pdbx_strand_id
1 'polypeptide(L)' 'MSPLFKCLGCGQNIERSTKTFWKKKGHILCSTCQDRIEKETAFSQTK' A
#
# COMPACT_ATOMS: atom_id res chain seq x y z
N MET A 1 -20.32 -0.61 -7.78
CA MET A 1 -18.93 -1.06 -8.06
C MET A 1 -17.99 -0.40 -7.07
N SER A 2 -17.29 -1.18 -6.23
CA SER A 2 -16.13 -0.68 -5.49
C SER A 2 -15.00 -0.36 -6.48
N PRO A 3 -14.29 0.78 -6.36
CA PRO A 3 -13.15 1.05 -7.23
C PRO A 3 -11.99 0.09 -6.89
N LEU A 4 -11.47 -0.56 -7.93
CA LEU A 4 -10.25 -1.34 -7.87
C LEU A 4 -9.06 -0.42 -8.12
N PHE A 5 -8.14 -0.34 -7.16
CA PHE A 5 -6.91 0.42 -7.29
C PHE A 5 -5.74 -0.49 -7.62
N LYS A 6 -4.72 0.01 -8.33
CA LYS A 6 -3.49 -0.76 -8.56
C LYS A 6 -2.50 -0.52 -7.43
N CYS A 7 -1.96 -1.60 -6.87
CA CYS A 7 -0.85 -1.55 -5.94
C CYS A 7 0.41 -1.04 -6.65
N LEU A 8 1.09 -0.04 -6.09
CA LEU A 8 2.35 0.46 -6.64
C LEU A 8 3.53 -0.50 -6.50
N GLY A 9 3.49 -1.41 -5.53
CA GLY A 9 4.58 -2.37 -5.27
C GLY A 9 4.52 -3.63 -6.13
N CYS A 10 3.31 -4.12 -6.45
CA CYS A 10 3.13 -5.39 -7.16
C CYS A 10 2.19 -5.32 -8.38
N GLY A 11 1.56 -4.17 -8.64
CA GLY A 11 0.63 -3.99 -9.76
C GLY A 11 -0.74 -4.68 -9.59
N GLN A 12 -0.97 -5.38 -8.48
CA GLN A 12 -2.23 -6.10 -8.24
C GLN A 12 -3.40 -5.13 -8.02
N ASN A 13 -4.58 -5.51 -8.54
CA ASN A 13 -5.82 -4.82 -8.25
C ASN A 13 -6.26 -5.09 -6.80
N ILE A 14 -6.48 -4.03 -6.04
CA ILE A 14 -6.89 -4.08 -4.64
C ILE A 14 -8.22 -3.35 -4.47
N GLU A 15 -9.15 -4.02 -3.78
CA GLU A 15 -10.39 -3.41 -3.38
C GLU A 15 -10.18 -2.62 -2.08
N ARG A 16 -10.23 -1.29 -2.15
CA ARG A 16 -10.02 -0.39 -1.01
C ARG A 16 -10.96 0.80 -1.08
N SER A 17 -11.23 1.42 0.06
CA SER A 17 -12.01 2.65 0.11
C SER A 17 -11.28 3.80 -0.59
N THR A 18 -12.00 4.53 -1.45
CA THR A 18 -11.52 5.77 -2.09
C THR A 18 -10.92 6.76 -1.09
N LYS A 19 -11.48 6.85 0.11
CA LYS A 19 -10.98 7.70 1.21
C LYS A 19 -9.49 7.49 1.50
N THR A 20 -9.02 6.24 1.45
CA THR A 20 -7.60 5.92 1.68
C THR A 20 -6.73 6.28 0.47
N PHE A 21 -7.26 6.08 -0.74
CA PHE A 21 -6.59 6.49 -1.98
C PHE A 21 -6.34 8.00 -2.04
N TRP A 22 -7.35 8.82 -1.71
CA TRP A 22 -7.23 10.28 -1.66
C TRP A 22 -6.26 10.74 -0.55
N LYS A 23 -6.31 10.12 0.63
CA LYS A 23 -5.37 10.44 1.73
C LYS A 23 -3.92 10.17 1.37
N LYS A 24 -3.63 9.08 0.65
CA LYS A 24 -2.26 8.74 0.20
C LYS A 24 -1.89 9.34 -1.17
N LYS A 25 -2.69 10.27 -1.72
CA LYS A 25 -2.47 10.93 -3.02
C LYS A 25 -2.17 9.93 -4.16
N GLY A 26 -2.89 8.81 -4.20
CA GLY A 26 -2.69 7.78 -5.23
C GLY A 26 -1.56 6.79 -4.98
N HIS A 27 -0.77 6.96 -3.91
CA HIS A 27 0.24 5.98 -3.52
C HIS A 27 -0.35 4.91 -2.61
N ILE A 28 -0.98 3.90 -3.22
CA ILE A 28 -1.58 2.79 -2.49
C ILE A 28 -0.77 1.50 -2.68
N LEU A 29 -0.62 0.76 -1.60
CA LEU A 29 0.01 -0.55 -1.57
C LEU A 29 -1.02 -1.56 -1.08
N CYS A 30 -0.93 -2.80 -1.56
CA CYS A 30 -1.64 -3.91 -0.95
C CYS A 30 -1.11 -4.15 0.47
N SER A 31 -1.89 -4.84 1.31
CA SER A 31 -1.46 -5.23 2.66
C SER A 31 -0.08 -5.87 2.61
N THR A 32 0.13 -6.84 1.72
CA THR A 32 1.41 -7.54 1.56
C THR A 32 2.59 -6.62 1.26
N CYS A 33 2.46 -5.68 0.32
CA CYS A 33 3.55 -4.74 0.03
C CYS A 33 3.77 -3.77 1.18
N GLN A 34 2.70 -3.36 1.86
CA GLN A 34 2.79 -2.50 3.03
C GLN A 34 3.50 -3.23 4.18
N ASP A 35 3.11 -4.47 4.49
CA ASP A 35 3.73 -5.33 5.50
C ASP A 35 5.22 -5.56 5.21
N ARG A 36 5.60 -5.71 3.94
CA ARG A 36 7.02 -5.86 3.56
C ARG A 36 7.82 -4.59 3.87
N ILE A 37 7.31 -3.42 3.50
CA ILE A 37 7.98 -2.14 3.78
C ILE A 37 8.02 -1.88 5.28
N GLU A 38 6.94 -2.14 6.02
CA GLU A 38 6.92 -2.00 7.49
C GLU A 38 7.95 -2.93 8.15
N LYS A 39 8.13 -4.15 7.64
CA LYS A 39 9.20 -5.06 8.11
C LYS A 39 10.60 -4.56 7.76
N GLU A 40 10.82 -4.02 6.56
CA GLU A 40 12.14 -3.49 6.15
C GLU A 40 12.51 -2.20 6.88
N THR A 41 11.53 -1.30 7.09
CA THR A 41 11.73 -0.05 7.82
C THR A 41 11.93 -0.28 9.31
N ALA A 42 11.23 -1.25 9.92
CA ALA A 42 11.46 -1.65 11.31
C ALA A 42 12.88 -2.21 11.54
N PHE A 43 13.51 -2.80 10.51
CA PHE A 43 14.87 -3.34 10.61
C PHE A 43 15.97 -2.26 10.48
N SER A 44 15.63 -1.04 10.05
CA SER A 44 16.60 0.02 9.74
C SER A 44 16.84 1.02 10.88
N GLN A 45 16.25 0.83 12.07
CA GLN A 45 16.47 1.71 13.23
C GLN A 45 17.53 1.20 14.23
N THR A 46 18.24 0.12 13.94
CA THR A 46 19.26 -0.48 14.84
C THR A 46 20.68 -0.44 14.30
N LYS A 47 21.02 0.48 13.39
CA LYS A 47 22.41 0.69 12.99
C LYS A 47 22.88 2.11 13.21
#